data_AF-A0A8H4UXR4-F1
#
_entry.id   AF-A0A8H4UXR4-F1
#
_cell.length_a   1.000
_cell.length_b   1.000
_cell.length_c   1.000
_cell.angle_alpha   90.00
_cell.angle_beta   90.00
_cell.angle_gamma   90.00
#
_symmetry.space_group_name_H-M   'P 1'
#
loop_
_entity.id
_entity.type
_entity.pdbx_description
1 polymer ?
#
loop_
_entity_poly.entity_id
_entity_poly.type
_entity_poly.pdbx_seq_one_letter_code
_entity_poly.pdbx_strand_id
1 'polypeptide(L)'
;MASSATGFESQATALLEKTEIIASTPHALEALVTPFTFDSDISEPLQSFIGLLQTQLQNESTSRSWELKCLPRPWKSLELPTKKQEAVTEAEGEREGEDKMEETLSLETATKHPLPAVAVPDPVKNGPRAIYPEVYYSVYLEQDLETVPGSGEITSTLLRDALVDTINILDFNRMAVAKFLIDVDSVPVTSA
;
A
#
# COMPACT_ATOMS: atom_id res chain seq x y z
N MET A 1 8.77 10.40 14.11
CA MET A 1 8.09 11.02 12.96
C MET A 1 9.02 11.12 11.74
N ALA A 2 9.43 10.00 11.14
CA ALA A 2 10.40 9.92 10.04
C ALA A 2 9.96 10.37 8.64
N SER A 3 8.66 10.55 8.39
CA SER A 3 8.16 11.18 7.17
C SER A 3 6.76 11.68 7.46
N SER A 4 6.67 12.87 8.05
CA SER A 4 5.40 13.56 8.16
C SER A 4 5.17 14.29 6.84
N ALA A 5 4.53 13.65 5.87
CA ALA A 5 3.98 14.30 4.67
C ALA A 5 2.77 15.21 5.02
N THR A 6 2.72 15.71 6.26
CA THR A 6 1.73 16.64 6.76
C THR A 6 1.87 17.98 6.05
N GLY A 7 0.77 18.54 5.59
CA GLY A 7 0.72 19.81 4.85
C GLY A 7 0.63 19.66 3.34
N PHE A 8 0.62 18.43 2.82
CA PHE A 8 0.41 18.15 1.38
C PHE A 8 -1.01 17.68 1.05
N GLU A 9 -1.92 17.65 2.02
CA GLU A 9 -3.28 17.14 1.84
C GLU A 9 -4.05 17.93 0.78
N SER A 10 -3.91 19.26 0.76
CA SER A 10 -4.54 20.13 -0.24
C SER A 10 -3.96 19.94 -1.65
N GLN A 11 -2.67 19.60 -1.74
CA GLN A 11 -2.04 19.28 -3.02
C GLN A 11 -2.50 17.90 -3.51
N ALA A 12 -2.64 16.93 -2.60
CA ALA A 12 -3.17 15.61 -2.91
C ALA A 12 -4.61 15.68 -3.41
N THR A 13 -5.49 16.46 -2.75
CA THR A 13 -6.87 16.65 -3.20
C THR A 13 -6.94 17.31 -4.57
N ALA A 14 -6.14 18.36 -4.80
CA ALA A 14 -6.08 19.03 -6.10
C ALA A 14 -5.56 18.12 -7.23
N LEU A 15 -4.73 17.11 -6.92
CA LEU A 15 -4.32 16.10 -7.88
C LEU A 15 -5.44 15.11 -8.16
N LEU A 16 -6.13 14.62 -7.11
CA LEU A 16 -7.26 13.70 -7.26
C LEU A 16 -8.39 14.29 -8.10
N GLU A 17 -8.71 15.58 -7.93
CA GLU A 17 -9.72 16.27 -8.75
C GLU A 17 -9.34 16.32 -10.23
N LYS A 18 -8.04 16.50 -10.54
CA LYS A 18 -7.56 16.52 -11.93
C LYS A 18 -7.56 15.14 -12.57
N THR A 19 -7.27 14.10 -11.79
CA THR A 19 -7.22 12.71 -12.29
C THR A 19 -8.60 12.09 -12.43
N GLU A 20 -9.61 12.59 -11.72
CA GLU A 20 -10.99 12.09 -11.79
C GLU A 20 -11.55 12.07 -13.22
N ILE A 21 -11.26 13.09 -14.02
CA ILE A 21 -11.70 13.17 -15.43
C ILE A 21 -11.13 12.01 -16.24
N ILE A 22 -9.87 11.63 -16.01
CA ILE A 22 -9.20 10.56 -16.75
C ILE A 22 -9.62 9.19 -16.22
N ALA A 23 -9.79 9.06 -14.91
CA ALA A 23 -10.19 7.81 -14.27
C ALA A 23 -11.64 7.41 -14.60
N SER A 24 -12.52 8.39 -14.83
CA SER A 24 -13.93 8.18 -15.17
C SER A 24 -14.18 7.90 -16.65
N THR A 25 -13.22 8.21 -17.54
CA THR A 25 -13.37 7.92 -18.97
C THR A 25 -13.17 6.42 -19.27
N PRO A 26 -14.17 5.72 -19.84
CA PRO A 26 -14.05 4.32 -20.19
C PRO A 26 -13.07 4.12 -21.35
N HIS A 27 -12.31 3.02 -21.32
CA HIS A 27 -11.31 2.75 -22.35
C HIS A 27 -11.95 2.00 -23.53
N ALA A 28 -11.54 2.29 -24.77
CA ALA A 28 -12.10 1.65 -25.97
C ALA A 28 -11.98 0.11 -26.00
N LEU A 29 -10.96 -0.42 -25.31
CA LEU A 29 -10.71 -1.86 -25.18
C LEU A 29 -11.31 -2.49 -23.91
N GLU A 30 -12.02 -1.72 -23.08
CA GLU A 30 -12.57 -2.21 -21.81
C GLU A 30 -13.48 -3.42 -22.02
N ALA A 31 -14.39 -3.34 -23.00
CA ALA A 31 -15.30 -4.43 -23.35
C ALA A 31 -14.59 -5.73 -23.81
N LEU A 32 -13.33 -5.66 -24.26
CA LEU A 32 -12.55 -6.83 -24.66
C LEU A 32 -11.84 -7.49 -23.46
N VAL A 33 -11.61 -6.73 -22.39
CA VAL A 33 -10.91 -7.22 -21.19
C VAL A 33 -11.89 -7.73 -20.15
N THR A 34 -13.17 -7.32 -20.24
CA THR A 34 -14.23 -7.80 -19.35
C THR A 34 -14.37 -9.33 -19.40
N PRO A 35 -14.07 -10.06 -18.30
CA PRO A 35 -14.07 -11.52 -18.30
C PRO A 35 -15.47 -12.14 -18.30
N PHE A 36 -16.50 -11.39 -17.89
CA PHE A 36 -17.87 -11.87 -17.75
C PHE A 36 -18.86 -10.96 -18.49
N THR A 37 -19.82 -11.58 -19.17
CA THR A 37 -21.02 -10.91 -19.66
C THR A 37 -22.11 -11.09 -18.61
N PHE A 38 -22.55 -10.01 -18.00
CA PHE A 38 -23.67 -10.07 -17.06
C PHE A 38 -24.99 -9.87 -17.80
N ASP A 39 -25.97 -10.73 -17.54
CA ASP A 39 -27.35 -10.46 -17.95
C ASP A 39 -27.89 -9.31 -17.10
N SER A 40 -28.58 -8.39 -17.76
CA SER A 40 -28.76 -6.97 -17.46
C SER A 40 -29.44 -6.58 -16.13
N ASP A 41 -29.81 -7.52 -15.27
CA ASP A 41 -30.80 -7.25 -14.23
C ASP A 41 -30.23 -7.30 -12.80
N ILE A 42 -29.01 -7.81 -12.56
CA ILE A 42 -28.48 -7.96 -11.18
C ILE A 42 -27.02 -7.51 -11.00
N SER A 43 -26.22 -7.33 -12.05
CA SER A 43 -24.78 -7.08 -11.84
C SER A 43 -24.43 -5.60 -11.87
N GLU A 44 -23.83 -5.11 -10.79
CA GLU A 44 -23.06 -3.88 -10.84
C GLU A 44 -22.01 -3.99 -11.98
N PRO A 45 -21.81 -2.94 -12.78
CA PRO A 45 -20.81 -2.96 -13.83
C PRO A 45 -19.43 -3.18 -13.21
N LEU A 46 -18.68 -4.16 -13.72
CA LEU A 46 -17.26 -4.33 -13.42
C LEU A 46 -16.55 -2.97 -13.59
N GLN A 47 -15.93 -2.47 -12.52
CA GLN A 47 -15.28 -1.18 -12.54
C GLN A 47 -13.88 -1.28 -13.17
N SER A 48 -13.48 -0.27 -13.95
CA SER A 48 -12.10 -0.14 -14.38
C SER A 48 -11.18 -0.05 -13.15
N PHE A 49 -10.01 -0.69 -13.21
CA PHE A 49 -9.09 -0.73 -12.06
C PHE A 49 -8.63 0.68 -11.64
N ILE A 50 -8.40 1.56 -12.63
CA ILE A 50 -8.03 2.97 -12.38
C ILE A 50 -9.20 3.72 -11.74
N GLY A 51 -10.43 3.50 -12.20
CA GLY A 51 -11.63 4.09 -11.60
C GLY A 51 -11.81 3.66 -10.14
N LEU A 52 -11.60 2.37 -9.84
CA LEU A 52 -11.65 1.85 -8.48
C LEU A 52 -10.61 2.51 -7.58
N LEU A 53 -9.36 2.59 -8.05
CA LEU A 53 -8.26 3.18 -7.29
C LEU A 53 -8.51 4.68 -7.02
N GLN A 54 -9.07 5.40 -7.98
CA GLN A 54 -9.50 6.79 -7.78
C GLN A 54 -10.52 6.90 -6.64
N THR A 55 -11.56 6.05 -6.65
CA THR A 55 -12.58 6.03 -5.58
C THR A 55 -11.98 5.66 -4.22
N GLN A 56 -11.11 4.65 -4.16
CA GLN A 56 -10.44 4.23 -2.93
C GLN A 56 -9.57 5.35 -2.33
N LEU A 57 -8.81 6.07 -3.17
CA LEU A 57 -7.97 7.20 -2.71
C LEU A 57 -8.81 8.38 -2.24
N GLN A 58 -9.92 8.69 -2.92
CA GLN A 58 -10.86 9.72 -2.47
C GLN A 58 -11.48 9.34 -1.12
N ASN A 59 -11.89 8.08 -0.94
CA ASN A 59 -12.38 7.57 0.34
C ASN A 59 -11.32 7.69 1.43
N GLU A 60 -10.08 7.30 1.17
CA GLU A 60 -8.98 7.40 2.14
C GLU A 60 -8.71 8.87 2.53
N SER A 61 -8.76 9.79 1.56
CA SER A 61 -8.59 11.22 1.77
C SER A 61 -9.70 11.83 2.64
N THR A 62 -10.97 11.49 2.37
CA THR A 62 -12.12 12.11 3.06
C THR A 62 -12.41 11.46 4.42
N SER A 63 -12.28 10.14 4.53
CA SER A 63 -12.74 9.39 5.71
C SER A 63 -11.63 8.96 6.67
N ARG A 64 -10.40 8.76 6.17
CA ARG A 64 -9.29 8.14 6.93
C ARG A 64 -8.05 9.01 7.04
N SER A 65 -8.06 10.23 6.49
CA SER A 65 -6.95 11.20 6.61
C SER A 65 -5.58 10.61 6.26
N TRP A 66 -5.51 9.75 5.23
CA TRP A 66 -4.28 9.10 4.77
C TRP A 66 -3.58 8.19 5.80
N GLU A 67 -4.35 7.50 6.65
CA GLU A 67 -3.80 6.62 7.68
C GLU A 67 -3.11 5.38 7.10
N LEU A 68 -3.66 4.79 6.02
CA LEU A 68 -3.10 3.63 5.32
C LEU A 68 -2.68 2.50 6.28
N LYS A 69 -3.62 2.07 7.14
CA LYS A 69 -3.38 1.13 8.26
C LYS A 69 -2.72 -0.19 7.84
N CYS A 70 -3.01 -0.65 6.63
CA CYS A 70 -2.53 -1.94 6.12
C CYS A 70 -1.05 -1.95 5.74
N LEU A 71 -0.39 -0.78 5.63
CA LEU A 71 1.02 -0.72 5.28
C LEU A 71 1.90 -0.96 6.52
N PRO A 72 2.80 -1.97 6.49
CA PRO A 72 3.77 -2.14 7.56
C PRO A 72 4.69 -0.91 7.59
N ARG A 73 5.02 -0.43 8.79
CA ARG A 73 5.91 0.72 9.00
C ARG A 73 7.13 0.32 9.84
N PRO A 74 8.05 -0.51 9.31
CA PRO A 74 9.21 -1.00 10.07
C PRO A 74 10.07 0.12 10.64
N TRP A 75 10.09 1.29 9.99
CA TRP A 75 10.84 2.45 10.45
C TRP A 75 10.32 3.04 11.77
N LYS A 76 9.06 2.81 12.15
CA LYS A 76 8.56 3.19 13.49
C LYS A 76 9.25 2.37 14.59
N SER A 77 9.66 1.14 14.30
CA SER A 77 10.40 0.29 15.23
C SER A 77 11.80 0.82 15.53
N LEU A 78 12.36 1.64 14.64
CA LEU A 78 13.65 2.32 14.84
C LEU A 78 13.54 3.54 15.77
N GLU A 79 12.33 4.09 15.95
CA GLU A 79 12.07 5.28 16.77
C GLU A 79 11.76 4.93 18.25
N LEU A 80 11.52 3.65 18.57
CA LEU A 80 11.25 3.22 19.95
C LEU A 80 12.53 3.34 20.79
N PRO A 81 12.53 4.14 21.88
CA PRO A 81 13.63 4.10 22.82
C PRO A 81 13.70 2.71 23.43
N THR A 82 14.90 2.15 23.55
CA THR A 82 15.25 0.89 24.20
C THR A 82 14.98 0.93 25.73
N LYS A 83 13.83 1.45 26.17
CA LYS A 83 13.43 1.56 27.59
C LYS A 83 12.60 0.37 28.09
N LYS A 84 12.78 -0.83 27.52
CA LYS A 84 12.18 -2.09 28.02
C LYS A 84 13.19 -3.24 28.11
N GLN A 85 14.41 -2.95 28.55
CA GLN A 85 15.33 -3.97 29.05
C GLN A 85 15.95 -3.56 30.40
N GLU A 86 15.20 -2.87 31.27
CA GLU A 86 15.62 -2.64 32.66
C GLU A 86 14.41 -2.76 33.61
N ALA A 87 13.74 -3.91 33.58
CA ALA A 87 12.83 -4.32 34.64
C ALA A 87 12.63 -5.84 34.57
N VAL A 88 13.67 -6.59 34.92
CA VAL A 88 13.69 -7.84 35.71
C VAL A 88 15.06 -8.49 35.47
N THR A 89 16.08 -8.02 36.18
CA THR A 89 17.25 -8.80 36.63
C THR A 89 17.95 -7.98 37.71
N GLU A 90 17.28 -7.81 38.85
CA GLU A 90 17.99 -7.52 40.09
C GLU A 90 18.66 -8.83 40.54
N ALA A 91 19.95 -8.99 40.22
CA ALA A 91 20.89 -9.81 40.99
C ALA A 91 22.34 -9.50 40.53
N GLU A 92 22.94 -8.54 41.23
CA GLU A 92 24.37 -8.38 41.57
C GLU A 92 25.47 -8.77 40.56
N GLY A 93 26.30 -7.79 40.19
CA GLY A 93 27.65 -8.03 39.66
C GLY A 93 28.24 -6.89 38.85
N GLU A 94 29.04 -6.05 39.50
CA GLU A 94 29.84 -4.95 38.94
C GLU A 94 30.62 -5.34 37.67
N ARG A 95 30.52 -4.54 36.59
CA ARG A 95 31.61 -4.32 35.61
C ARG A 95 31.57 -2.89 35.07
N GLU A 96 32.63 -2.16 35.37
CA GLU A 96 32.99 -0.86 34.79
C GLU A 96 33.43 -1.01 33.32
N GLY A 97 33.12 0.01 32.51
CA GLY A 97 33.92 0.40 31.33
C GLY A 97 33.48 -0.18 29.99
N GLU A 98 32.67 0.58 29.25
CA GLU A 98 32.89 0.94 27.84
C GLU A 98 31.76 1.87 27.39
N ASP A 99 32.09 3.16 27.20
CA ASP A 99 31.24 4.13 26.50
C ASP A 99 30.97 3.64 25.07
N LYS A 100 29.86 2.92 24.86
CA LYS A 100 29.26 2.75 23.54
C LYS A 100 27.97 3.55 23.53
N MET A 101 28.11 4.76 23.01
CA MET A 101 27.03 5.63 22.57
C MET A 101 26.15 4.82 21.60
N GLU A 102 25.13 4.15 22.12
CA GLU A 102 24.00 3.69 21.32
C GLU A 102 23.24 4.94 20.92
N GLU A 103 23.73 5.63 19.88
CA GLU A 103 22.94 6.61 19.15
C GLU A 103 21.70 5.87 18.66
N THR A 104 20.60 6.01 19.38
CA THR A 104 19.27 5.68 18.90
C THR A 104 19.11 6.41 17.57
N LEU A 105 19.13 5.67 16.46
CA LEU A 105 19.00 6.20 15.09
C LEU A 105 17.61 6.83 14.92
N SER A 106 17.44 8.05 15.40
CA SER A 106 16.21 8.81 15.24
C SER A 106 16.12 9.32 13.80
N LEU A 107 15.09 8.90 13.08
CA LEU A 107 14.85 9.35 11.72
C LEU A 107 14.43 10.83 11.65
N GLU A 108 14.05 11.44 12.77
CA GLU A 108 13.71 12.87 12.83
C GLU A 108 14.94 13.75 12.65
N THR A 109 16.12 13.28 13.05
CA THR A 109 17.39 14.01 12.94
C THR A 109 18.20 13.64 11.70
N ALA A 110 17.71 12.67 10.90
CA ALA A 110 18.39 12.21 9.70
C ALA A 110 18.40 13.28 8.59
N THR A 111 19.49 13.31 7.80
CA THR A 111 19.68 14.26 6.70
C THR A 111 18.71 13.97 5.55
N LYS A 112 17.86 14.94 5.21
CA LYS A 112 16.94 14.85 4.05
C LYS A 112 17.66 15.20 2.75
N HIS A 113 17.39 14.45 1.69
CA HIS A 113 17.93 14.71 0.35
C HIS A 113 16.83 15.24 -0.58
N PRO A 114 17.08 16.33 -1.35
CA PRO A 114 16.11 16.82 -2.32
C PRO A 114 15.99 15.88 -3.51
N LEU A 115 14.76 15.68 -3.99
CA LEU A 115 14.51 14.96 -5.24
C LEU A 115 14.93 15.84 -6.44
N PRO A 116 15.65 15.31 -7.44
CA PRO A 116 15.96 16.07 -8.65
C PRO A 116 14.68 16.38 -9.45
N ALA A 117 14.74 17.42 -10.28
CA ALA A 117 13.62 17.77 -11.15
C ALA A 117 13.33 16.64 -12.14
N VAL A 118 12.11 16.09 -12.09
CA VAL A 118 11.64 15.04 -13.01
C VAL A 118 10.90 15.72 -14.17
N ALA A 119 11.42 15.57 -15.39
CA ALA A 119 10.76 16.04 -16.61
C ALA A 119 10.19 14.85 -17.40
N VAL A 120 8.88 14.86 -17.63
CA VAL A 120 8.22 13.86 -18.48
C VAL A 120 8.46 14.24 -19.95
N PRO A 121 9.01 13.34 -20.79
CA PRO A 121 9.21 13.62 -22.20
C PRO A 121 7.89 13.89 -22.93
N ASP A 122 7.89 14.87 -23.84
CA ASP A 122 6.76 15.18 -24.72
C ASP A 122 7.20 15.03 -26.19
N PRO A 123 6.63 14.08 -26.97
CA PRO A 123 5.60 13.12 -26.58
C PRO A 123 6.16 11.95 -25.75
N VAL A 124 5.33 11.38 -24.88
CA VAL A 124 5.65 10.15 -24.15
C VAL A 124 5.79 9.01 -25.18
N LYS A 125 6.98 8.43 -25.27
CA LYS A 125 7.24 7.31 -26.17
C LYS A 125 6.63 6.04 -25.61
N ASN A 126 5.84 5.33 -26.41
CA ASN A 126 5.33 4.01 -26.03
C ASN A 126 6.50 3.05 -25.77
N GLY A 127 6.42 2.33 -24.65
CA GLY A 127 7.37 1.28 -24.32
C GLY A 127 7.23 0.05 -25.25
N PRO A 128 8.20 -0.89 -25.20
CA PRO A 128 8.14 -2.12 -25.98
C PRO A 128 6.96 -3.04 -25.58
N ARG A 129 6.44 -2.87 -24.36
CA ARG A 129 5.28 -3.61 -23.85
C ARG A 129 4.06 -2.70 -23.89
N ALA A 130 3.04 -3.11 -24.64
CA ALA A 130 1.74 -2.46 -24.62
C ALA A 130 1.09 -2.62 -23.23
N ILE A 131 0.50 -1.54 -22.73
CA ILE A 131 -0.30 -1.53 -21.50
C ILE A 131 -1.76 -1.57 -21.94
N TYR A 132 -2.50 -2.57 -21.48
CA TYR A 132 -3.93 -2.72 -21.72
C TYR A 132 -4.70 -2.27 -20.48
N PRO A 133 -5.95 -1.78 -20.63
CA PRO A 133 -6.79 -1.49 -19.47
C PRO A 133 -7.01 -2.78 -18.68
N GLU A 134 -7.14 -2.64 -17.37
CA GLU A 134 -7.47 -3.75 -16.46
C GLU A 134 -8.82 -3.46 -15.81
N VAL A 135 -9.60 -4.52 -15.63
CA VAL A 135 -10.90 -4.48 -15.00
C VAL A 135 -10.78 -5.15 -13.63
N TYR A 136 -11.26 -4.49 -12.58
CA TYR A 136 -11.26 -5.09 -11.25
C TYR A 136 -12.39 -6.10 -11.13
N TYR A 137 -12.06 -7.30 -10.66
CA TYR A 137 -13.02 -8.36 -10.38
C TYR A 137 -12.71 -9.00 -9.04
N SER A 138 -13.76 -9.25 -8.25
CA SER A 138 -13.68 -10.00 -7.01
C SER A 138 -14.88 -10.94 -6.90
N VAL A 139 -14.62 -12.19 -6.52
CA VAL A 139 -15.64 -13.19 -6.17
C VAL A 139 -16.13 -13.06 -4.73
N TYR A 140 -15.50 -12.18 -3.94
CA TYR A 140 -15.78 -11.95 -2.52
C TYR A 140 -16.56 -10.65 -2.29
N LEU A 141 -17.24 -10.13 -3.32
CA LEU A 141 -18.15 -8.99 -3.17
C LEU A 141 -19.38 -9.41 -2.34
N GLU A 142 -19.88 -8.48 -1.51
CA GLU A 142 -21.15 -8.61 -0.79
C GLU A 142 -21.27 -9.85 0.12
N GLN A 143 -20.21 -10.21 0.83
CA GLN A 143 -20.29 -11.26 1.85
C GLN A 143 -21.02 -10.76 3.10
N ASP A 144 -21.93 -11.59 3.64
CA ASP A 144 -22.61 -11.32 4.92
C ASP A 144 -21.62 -11.17 6.10
N LEU A 145 -20.49 -11.87 6.02
CA LEU A 145 -19.38 -11.77 6.94
C LEU A 145 -18.16 -11.24 6.19
N GLU A 146 -17.67 -10.06 6.56
CA GLU A 146 -16.50 -9.45 5.95
C GLU A 146 -15.23 -10.23 6.31
N THR A 147 -14.80 -11.12 5.41
CA THR A 147 -13.56 -11.90 5.57
C THR A 147 -12.37 -11.32 4.83
N VAL A 148 -12.63 -10.48 3.82
CA VAL A 148 -11.64 -9.77 3.04
C VAL A 148 -11.99 -8.28 3.01
N PRO A 149 -11.00 -7.39 2.84
CA PRO A 149 -11.27 -5.96 2.74
C PRO A 149 -12.22 -5.66 1.57
N GLY A 150 -13.24 -4.83 1.81
CA GLY A 150 -14.16 -4.38 0.79
C GLY A 150 -13.48 -3.65 -0.39
N SER A 151 -14.11 -3.70 -1.58
CA SER A 151 -13.60 -3.04 -2.79
C SER A 151 -13.47 -1.53 -2.66
N GLY A 152 -14.25 -0.88 -1.79
CA GLY A 152 -14.12 0.56 -1.50
C GLY A 152 -12.88 0.92 -0.67
N GLU A 153 -12.18 -0.06 -0.09
CA GLU A 153 -10.98 0.16 0.71
C GLU A 153 -9.70 -0.07 -0.09
N ILE A 154 -8.74 0.85 0.06
CA ILE A 154 -7.41 0.74 -0.57
C ILE A 154 -6.64 -0.53 -0.15
N THR A 155 -6.95 -1.08 1.04
CA THR A 155 -6.38 -2.34 1.53
C THR A 155 -6.63 -3.49 0.57
N SER A 156 -7.79 -3.56 -0.09
CA SER A 156 -8.12 -4.63 -1.05
C SER A 156 -7.15 -4.62 -2.24
N THR A 157 -6.89 -3.44 -2.79
CA THR A 157 -5.98 -3.23 -3.93
C THR A 157 -4.52 -3.46 -3.55
N LEU A 158 -4.08 -2.93 -2.40
CA LEU A 158 -2.70 -3.11 -1.93
C LEU A 158 -2.39 -4.58 -1.62
N LEU A 159 -3.34 -5.29 -1.01
CA LEU A 159 -3.20 -6.72 -0.74
C LEU A 159 -3.13 -7.52 -2.05
N ARG A 160 -4.01 -7.21 -3.02
CA ARG A 160 -3.96 -7.82 -4.36
C ARG A 160 -2.59 -7.60 -5.03
N ASP A 161 -2.09 -6.37 -5.01
CA ASP A 161 -0.81 -6.00 -5.61
C ASP A 161 0.36 -6.76 -4.96
N ALA A 162 0.44 -6.75 -3.63
CA ALA A 162 1.48 -7.46 -2.89
C ALA A 162 1.47 -8.99 -3.14
N LEU A 163 0.28 -9.60 -3.25
CA LEU A 163 0.16 -11.03 -3.56
C LEU A 163 0.58 -11.33 -5.01
N VAL A 164 0.14 -10.52 -5.97
CA VAL A 164 0.49 -10.67 -7.39
C VAL A 164 1.99 -10.50 -7.60
N ASP A 165 2.60 -9.50 -6.95
CA ASP A 165 4.05 -9.29 -6.97
C ASP A 165 4.80 -10.48 -6.38
N THR A 166 4.35 -10.99 -5.24
CA THR A 166 4.96 -12.18 -4.62
C THR A 166 4.92 -13.38 -5.55
N ILE A 167 3.79 -13.61 -6.23
CA ILE A 167 3.65 -14.70 -7.20
C ILE A 167 4.58 -14.48 -8.39
N ASN A 168 4.62 -13.28 -8.96
CA ASN A 168 5.45 -12.97 -10.13
C ASN A 168 6.95 -13.06 -9.83
N ILE A 169 7.39 -12.68 -8.62
CA ILE A 169 8.79 -12.73 -8.21
C ILE A 169 9.25 -14.16 -7.94
N LEU A 170 8.36 -15.01 -7.43
CA LEU A 170 8.69 -16.36 -6.95
C LEU A 170 8.05 -17.48 -7.80
N ASP A 171 7.60 -17.18 -9.01
CA ASP A 171 6.90 -18.10 -9.92
C ASP A 171 7.68 -19.40 -10.19
N PHE A 172 9.02 -19.34 -10.15
CA PHE A 172 9.92 -20.47 -10.28
C PHE A 172 9.90 -21.45 -9.09
N ASN A 173 9.42 -21.04 -7.91
CA ASN A 173 9.43 -21.84 -6.69
C ASN A 173 8.07 -21.84 -5.98
N ARG A 174 7.20 -22.75 -6.43
CA ARG A 174 5.86 -22.94 -5.87
C ARG A 174 5.81 -23.16 -4.35
N MET A 175 6.83 -23.80 -3.76
CA MET A 175 6.85 -24.08 -2.32
C MET A 175 7.11 -22.81 -1.51
N ALA A 176 8.03 -21.97 -1.99
CA ALA A 176 8.29 -20.67 -1.38
C ALA A 176 7.07 -19.74 -1.52
N VAL A 177 6.50 -19.64 -2.73
CA VAL A 177 5.26 -18.86 -2.98
C VAL A 177 4.17 -19.28 -2.01
N ALA A 178 3.83 -20.58 -1.95
CA ALA A 178 2.75 -21.06 -1.09
C ALA A 178 2.98 -20.71 0.39
N LYS A 179 4.22 -20.86 0.87
CA LYS A 179 4.56 -20.47 2.25
C LYS A 179 4.36 -18.97 2.47
N PHE A 180 4.89 -18.12 1.58
CA PHE A 180 4.74 -16.66 1.70
C PHE A 180 3.27 -16.24 1.67
N LEU A 181 2.46 -16.77 0.74
CA LEU A 181 1.04 -16.43 0.64
C LEU A 181 0.25 -16.79 1.90
N ILE A 182 0.62 -17.87 2.60
CA ILE A 182 0.02 -18.25 3.90
C ILE A 182 0.50 -17.29 5.00
N ASP A 183 1.77 -16.92 4.97
CA ASP A 183 2.41 -16.11 6.02
C ASP A 183 2.20 -14.59 5.84
N VAL A 184 1.55 -14.11 4.77
CA VAL A 184 1.33 -12.66 4.51
C VAL A 184 0.60 -11.98 5.68
N ASP A 185 -0.33 -12.67 6.33
CA ASP A 185 -1.11 -12.16 7.47
C ASP A 185 -0.31 -12.16 8.80
N SER A 186 0.87 -12.80 8.83
CA SER A 186 1.65 -12.98 10.06
C SER A 186 2.56 -11.80 10.43
N VAL A 187 2.46 -10.66 9.72
CA VAL A 187 3.18 -9.45 10.14
C VAL A 187 2.58 -8.98 11.47
N PRO A 188 3.33 -8.97 12.58
CA PRO A 188 2.80 -8.59 13.87
C PRO A 188 2.33 -7.14 13.78
N VAL A 189 1.01 -6.95 13.83
CA VAL A 189 0.40 -5.66 14.13
C VAL A 189 0.84 -5.34 15.55
N THR A 190 1.97 -4.67 15.69
CA THR A 190 2.27 -3.94 16.91
C THR A 190 1.21 -2.85 17.01
N SER A 191 0.15 -3.15 17.75
CA SER A 191 -0.87 -2.19 18.17
C SER A 191 -0.15 -0.94 18.68
N ALA A 192 -0.35 0.18 17.99
CA ALA A 192 0.05 1.49 18.46
C ALA A 192 -0.81 1.91 19.66
#